data_AF-A0A5B1RCC7-F1
#
_entry.id   AF-A0A5B1RCC7-F1
#
_cell.length_a   1.000
_cell.length_b   1.000
_cell.length_c   1.000
_cell.angle_alpha   90.00
_cell.angle_beta   90.00
_cell.angle_gamma   90.00
#
_symmetry.space_group_name_H-M   'P 1'
#
loop_
_entity.id
_entity.type
_entity.pdbx_description
1 polymer ?
#
loop_
_entity_poly.entity_id
_entity_poly.type
_entity_poly.pdbx_seq_one_letter_code
_entity_poly.pdbx_strand_id
1 'polypeptide(L)'
;MFVPRAVNKNRKPSKGAAATVQPSFIAPVVLPSDVKGKGKQDPNDEEAAFLLSLALSDYALWTTPSLRDPNRDGFISLSHLLQTTPYLNSLTNEVALVKALRTHLPDIFETRMIVVTAARPGRNSGGYEIRRKDWEAVVDRFSSFDRKYWQLQTIYIQTRGQPWFSQP
;
A
#
# COMPACT_ATOMS: atom_id res chain seq x y z
N MET A 1 -36.29 -4.37 -30.58
CA MET A 1 -34.92 -4.09 -31.04
C MET A 1 -34.95 -2.83 -31.87
N PHE A 2 -34.22 -1.81 -31.45
CA PHE A 2 -34.19 -0.50 -32.12
C PHE A 2 -32.73 -0.11 -32.32
N VAL A 3 -32.34 0.12 -33.57
CA VAL A 3 -31.01 0.61 -33.97
C VAL A 3 -31.21 1.82 -34.87
N PRO A 4 -30.83 3.02 -34.42
CA PRO A 4 -30.65 4.16 -35.32
C PRO A 4 -29.18 4.34 -35.71
N ARG A 5 -28.97 4.49 -37.03
CA ARG A 5 -27.69 4.79 -37.70
C ARG A 5 -27.26 6.25 -37.53
N ALA A 6 -25.95 6.45 -37.60
CA ALA A 6 -25.22 7.71 -37.55
C ALA A 6 -25.48 8.67 -38.74
N VAL A 7 -25.27 9.97 -38.52
CA VAL A 7 -24.86 10.92 -39.57
C VAL A 7 -23.75 11.84 -39.03
N ASN A 8 -22.63 11.78 -39.75
CA ASN A 8 -21.39 12.54 -39.57
C ASN A 8 -21.48 13.89 -40.31
N LYS A 9 -20.97 14.98 -39.73
CA LYS A 9 -20.63 16.22 -40.47
C LYS A 9 -19.31 16.83 -39.96
N ASN A 10 -18.29 16.64 -40.80
CA ASN A 10 -17.00 17.32 -40.81
C ASN A 10 -17.11 18.85 -40.69
N ARG A 11 -16.22 19.47 -39.89
CA ARG A 11 -15.59 20.76 -40.21
C ARG A 11 -14.08 20.68 -39.93
N LYS A 12 -13.33 21.13 -40.95
CA LYS A 12 -11.85 21.13 -41.11
C LYS A 12 -11.24 22.42 -40.49
N PRO A 13 -9.90 22.65 -40.52
CA PRO A 13 -9.10 22.97 -39.33
C PRO A 13 -8.59 24.42 -39.28
N SER A 14 -8.22 24.90 -38.08
CA SER A 14 -7.45 26.14 -37.91
C SER A 14 -5.98 25.84 -37.61
N LYS A 15 -5.09 26.49 -38.38
CA LYS A 15 -3.62 26.50 -38.27
C LYS A 15 -3.14 27.46 -37.16
N GLY A 16 -1.97 27.14 -36.59
CA GLY A 16 -1.12 28.02 -35.78
C GLY A 16 -1.02 27.52 -34.34
N ALA A 17 0.13 27.40 -33.67
CA ALA A 17 1.52 27.70 -33.99
C ALA A 17 2.41 26.70 -33.25
N ALA A 18 3.60 26.41 -33.79
CA ALA A 18 4.58 25.52 -33.20
C ALA A 18 5.16 26.12 -31.91
N ALA A 19 4.90 25.48 -30.77
CA ALA A 19 5.64 25.72 -29.54
C ALA A 19 6.57 24.53 -29.30
N THR A 20 7.85 24.76 -29.53
CA THR A 20 8.95 23.86 -29.19
C THR A 20 9.01 23.72 -27.67
N VAL A 21 8.56 22.59 -27.14
CA VAL A 21 8.75 22.23 -25.72
C VAL A 21 10.15 21.63 -25.58
N GLN A 22 11.06 22.40 -24.98
CA GLN A 22 12.34 21.86 -24.52
C GLN A 22 12.12 21.01 -23.26
N PRO A 23 12.77 19.84 -23.11
CA PRO A 23 12.81 19.13 -21.85
C PRO A 23 13.76 19.85 -20.89
N SER A 24 13.21 20.49 -19.87
CA SER A 24 13.96 21.01 -18.73
C SER A 24 14.51 19.84 -17.90
N PHE A 25 15.83 19.73 -17.85
CA PHE A 25 16.55 18.82 -16.96
C PHE A 25 16.24 19.16 -15.50
N ILE A 26 15.87 18.14 -14.72
CA ILE A 26 15.66 18.23 -13.28
C ILE A 26 17.02 18.48 -12.63
N ALA A 27 17.21 19.65 -12.02
CA ALA A 27 18.33 19.91 -11.14
C ALA A 27 18.10 19.20 -9.78
N PRO A 28 19.14 18.60 -9.16
CA PRO A 28 19.00 17.98 -7.85
C PRO A 28 18.75 19.03 -6.77
N VAL A 29 17.67 18.83 -6.01
CA VAL A 29 17.35 19.58 -4.80
C VAL A 29 18.39 19.23 -3.73
N VAL A 30 19.28 20.18 -3.43
CA VAL A 30 20.19 20.09 -2.28
C VAL A 30 19.39 20.45 -1.03
N LEU A 31 19.07 19.46 -0.19
CA LEU A 31 18.62 19.71 1.18
C LEU A 31 19.84 20.07 2.06
N PRO A 32 19.77 21.13 2.88
CA PRO A 32 20.75 21.34 3.94
C PRO A 32 20.49 20.33 5.07
N SER A 33 21.40 19.37 5.21
CA SER A 33 21.45 18.44 6.33
C SER A 33 22.20 19.07 7.50
N ASP A 34 21.47 19.60 8.47
CA ASP A 34 22.05 19.90 9.78
C ASP A 34 21.00 19.75 10.87
N VAL A 35 20.92 18.56 11.47
CA VAL A 35 20.54 18.39 12.88
C VAL A 35 21.12 17.07 13.40
N LYS A 36 22.16 17.24 14.20
CA LYS A 36 22.74 16.26 15.11
C LYS A 36 21.73 15.95 16.22
N GLY A 37 21.07 14.81 16.12
CA GLY A 37 20.18 14.27 17.16
C GLY A 37 20.29 12.75 17.23
N LYS A 38 20.90 12.24 18.30
CA LYS A 38 20.88 10.83 18.66
C LYS A 38 19.47 10.53 19.20
N GLY A 39 18.52 10.28 18.31
CA GLY A 39 17.15 9.90 18.63
C GLY A 39 16.78 8.72 17.77
N LYS A 40 16.09 7.73 18.35
CA LYS A 40 15.47 6.64 17.58
C LYS A 40 14.75 7.28 16.39
N GLN A 41 15.08 6.86 15.18
CA GLN A 41 14.37 7.31 14.00
C GLN A 41 12.92 6.85 14.19
N ASP A 42 12.06 7.79 14.61
CA ASP A 42 10.63 7.55 14.58
C ASP A 42 10.32 7.17 13.13
N PRO A 43 9.59 6.06 12.91
CA PRO A 43 9.27 5.62 11.56
C PRO A 43 8.62 6.81 10.85
N ASN A 44 9.13 7.16 9.67
CA ASN A 44 8.51 8.20 8.86
C ASN A 44 7.03 7.81 8.67
N ASP A 45 6.09 8.67 9.04
CA ASP A 45 4.64 8.37 9.00
C ASP A 45 4.24 7.84 7.60
N GLU A 46 4.84 8.40 6.54
CA GLU A 46 4.64 7.97 5.17
C GLU A 46 5.17 6.54 4.93
N GLU A 47 6.38 6.23 5.38
CA GLU A 47 6.97 4.90 5.27
C GLU A 47 6.15 3.85 6.04
N ALA A 48 5.67 4.21 7.24
CA ALA A 48 4.80 3.35 8.03
C ALA A 48 3.48 3.03 7.29
N ALA A 49 2.87 4.02 6.64
CA ALA A 49 1.68 3.82 5.81
C ALA A 49 1.97 2.90 4.62
N PHE A 50 3.12 3.08 3.95
CA PHE A 50 3.51 2.22 2.84
C PHE A 50 3.80 0.79 3.28
N LEU A 51 4.49 0.57 4.40
CA LEU A 51 4.74 -0.77 4.93
C LEU A 51 3.43 -1.49 5.29
N LEU A 52 2.44 -0.77 5.85
CA LEU A 52 1.10 -1.30 6.07
C LEU A 52 0.39 -1.64 4.75
N SER A 53 0.55 -0.81 3.72
CA SER A 53 -0.01 -1.11 2.39
C SER A 53 0.59 -2.37 1.78
N LEU A 54 1.89 -2.61 1.99
CA LEU A 54 2.57 -3.81 1.54
C LEU A 54 2.05 -5.06 2.26
N ALA A 55 1.85 -4.95 3.57
CA ALA A 55 1.31 -6.01 4.41
C ALA A 55 -0.13 -6.40 4.06
N LEU A 56 -0.88 -5.50 3.41
CA LEU A 56 -2.25 -5.73 2.93
C LEU A 56 -2.35 -5.78 1.40
N SER A 57 -1.23 -5.93 0.70
CA SER A 57 -1.20 -6.09 -0.76
C SER A 57 -1.93 -7.37 -1.21
N ASP A 58 -2.33 -7.41 -2.48
CA ASP A 58 -2.97 -8.59 -3.09
C ASP A 58 -2.15 -9.87 -2.86
N TYR A 59 -0.82 -9.77 -2.96
CA TYR A 59 0.10 -10.87 -2.72
C TYR A 59 0.17 -11.29 -1.24
N ALA A 60 0.23 -10.32 -0.31
CA ALA A 60 0.28 -10.61 1.12
C ALA A 60 -1.01 -11.31 1.59
N LEU A 61 -2.16 -10.85 1.10
CA LEU A 61 -3.46 -11.47 1.36
C LEU A 61 -3.54 -12.87 0.74
N TRP A 62 -3.04 -13.07 -0.49
CA TRP A 62 -3.01 -14.37 -1.15
C TRP A 62 -2.10 -15.39 -0.44
N THR A 63 -0.92 -14.96 0.01
CA THR A 63 0.04 -15.84 0.71
C THR A 63 -0.34 -16.14 2.16
N THR A 64 -1.13 -15.27 2.81
CA THR A 64 -1.42 -15.37 4.25
C THR A 64 -2.92 -15.60 4.49
N PRO A 65 -3.38 -16.87 4.62
CA PRO A 65 -4.79 -17.19 4.84
C PRO A 65 -5.42 -16.55 6.08
N SER A 66 -4.65 -16.32 7.15
CA SER A 66 -5.16 -15.73 8.40
C SER A 66 -5.66 -14.29 8.25
N LEU A 67 -5.25 -13.58 7.19
CA LEU A 67 -5.72 -12.23 6.88
C LEU A 67 -7.03 -12.23 6.08
N ARG A 68 -7.48 -13.39 5.58
CA ARG A 68 -8.66 -13.54 4.71
C ARG A 68 -9.89 -14.09 5.45
N ASP A 69 -10.03 -13.83 6.75
CA ASP A 69 -11.17 -14.35 7.52
C ASP A 69 -12.50 -13.90 6.89
N PRO A 70 -13.29 -14.81 6.28
CA PRO A 70 -14.51 -14.46 5.57
C PRO A 70 -15.61 -13.95 6.52
N ASN A 71 -15.46 -14.18 7.83
CA ASN A 71 -16.47 -13.80 8.82
C ASN A 71 -16.31 -12.37 9.34
N ARG A 72 -15.32 -11.60 8.85
CA ARG A 72 -14.94 -10.29 9.40
C ARG A 72 -15.11 -9.12 8.43
N ASP A 73 -15.81 -9.32 7.32
CA ASP A 73 -16.01 -8.30 6.27
C ASP A 73 -14.70 -7.67 5.76
N GLY A 74 -13.56 -8.35 5.93
CA GLY A 74 -12.22 -7.87 5.57
C GLY A 74 -11.51 -6.99 6.60
N PHE A 75 -12.09 -6.77 7.78
CA PHE A 75 -11.42 -6.05 8.86
C PHE A 75 -10.39 -6.93 9.57
N ILE A 76 -9.17 -6.40 9.66
CA ILE A 76 -8.03 -7.04 10.29
C ILE A 76 -7.57 -6.16 11.44
N SER A 77 -7.37 -6.77 12.61
CA SER A 77 -6.82 -6.09 13.77
C SER A 77 -5.38 -5.66 13.52
N LEU A 78 -5.05 -4.41 13.86
CA LEU A 78 -3.67 -3.91 13.78
C LEU A 78 -2.74 -4.72 14.69
N SER A 79 -3.16 -5.07 15.90
CA SER A 79 -2.34 -5.88 16.81
C SER A 79 -1.96 -7.23 16.19
N HIS A 80 -2.91 -7.87 15.50
CA HIS A 80 -2.66 -9.12 14.79
C HIS A 80 -1.68 -8.92 13.63
N LEU A 81 -1.87 -7.88 12.81
CA LEU A 81 -0.99 -7.58 11.68
C LEU A 81 0.45 -7.33 12.15
N LEU A 82 0.63 -6.52 13.19
CA LEU A 82 1.93 -6.22 13.79
C LEU A 82 2.63 -7.45 14.36
N GLN A 83 1.89 -8.45 14.84
CA GLN A 83 2.45 -9.71 15.33
C GLN A 83 2.83 -10.66 14.19
N THR A 84 2.08 -10.65 13.09
CA THR A 84 2.29 -11.58 11.98
C THR A 84 3.32 -11.10 10.96
N THR A 85 3.65 -9.82 10.94
CA THR A 85 4.44 -9.21 9.87
C THR A 85 5.78 -8.70 10.42
N PRO A 86 6.90 -9.42 10.19
CA PRO A 86 8.18 -9.14 10.86
C PRO A 86 8.75 -7.74 10.61
N TYR A 87 8.51 -7.18 9.43
CA TYR A 87 8.99 -5.84 9.06
C TYR A 87 8.13 -4.70 9.65
N LEU A 88 7.01 -5.00 10.30
CA LEU A 88 6.21 -4.03 11.05
C LEU A 88 6.54 -4.03 12.55
N ASN A 89 7.44 -4.90 13.04
CA ASN A 89 7.76 -5.03 14.46
C ASN A 89 8.29 -3.73 15.10
N SER A 90 8.86 -2.82 14.30
CA SER A 90 9.28 -1.49 14.76
C SER A 90 8.10 -0.54 15.00
N LEU A 91 6.94 -0.80 14.39
CA LEU A 91 5.75 0.04 14.40
C LEU A 91 4.80 -0.41 15.52
N THR A 92 5.13 -0.09 16.77
CA THR A 92 4.34 -0.57 17.93
C THR A 92 3.15 0.32 18.30
N ASN A 93 3.08 1.54 17.78
CA ASN A 93 2.04 2.51 18.14
C ASN A 93 0.88 2.50 17.13
N GLU A 94 -0.20 1.78 17.46
CA GLU A 94 -1.40 1.68 16.62
C GLU A 94 -2.00 3.06 16.30
N VAL A 95 -2.03 4.00 17.26
CA VAL A 95 -2.63 5.33 17.04
C VAL A 95 -1.86 6.12 15.99
N ALA A 96 -0.52 6.07 16.06
CA ALA A 96 0.35 6.71 15.07
C ALA A 96 0.13 6.10 13.68
N LEU A 97 0.01 4.76 13.60
CA LEU A 97 -0.25 4.05 12.35
C LEU A 97 -1.60 4.42 11.73
N VAL A 98 -2.66 4.52 12.54
CA VAL A 98 -3.97 4.95 12.07
C VAL A 98 -3.93 6.38 11.55
N LYS A 99 -3.20 7.27 12.23
CA LYS A 99 -3.02 8.64 11.77
C LYS A 99 -2.26 8.68 10.44
N ALA A 100 -1.18 7.92 10.31
CA ALA A 100 -0.40 7.79 9.08
C ALA A 100 -1.25 7.30 7.91
N LEU A 101 -2.03 6.22 8.11
CA LEU A 101 -2.93 5.69 7.08
C LEU A 101 -3.98 6.72 6.64
N ARG A 102 -4.61 7.43 7.58
CA ARG A 102 -5.60 8.47 7.26
C ARG A 102 -4.98 9.66 6.53
N THR A 103 -3.70 9.94 6.77
CA THR A 103 -3.00 11.07 6.15
C THR A 103 -2.54 10.72 4.73
N HIS A 104 -1.92 9.56 4.55
CA HIS A 104 -1.23 9.21 3.31
C HIS A 104 -2.04 8.31 2.37
N LEU A 105 -2.90 7.44 2.92
CA LEU A 105 -3.65 6.45 2.14
C LEU A 105 -5.16 6.43 2.48
N PRO A 106 -5.83 7.60 2.59
CA PRO A 106 -7.23 7.68 2.99
C PRO A 106 -8.16 7.00 2.00
N ASP A 107 -7.79 6.91 0.72
CA ASP A 107 -8.62 6.34 -0.35
C ASP A 107 -8.47 4.82 -0.49
N ILE A 108 -7.41 4.26 0.09
CA ILE A 108 -7.11 2.83 -0.02
C ILE A 108 -7.61 2.09 1.21
N PHE A 109 -7.48 2.69 2.41
CA PHE A 109 -7.79 2.02 3.66
C PHE A 109 -8.96 2.67 4.40
N GLU A 110 -9.76 1.82 5.02
CA GLU A 110 -10.75 2.16 6.01
C GLU A 110 -10.24 1.75 7.39
N THR A 111 -10.48 2.57 8.40
CA THR A 111 -9.99 2.33 9.76
C THR A 111 -11.08 2.59 10.78
N ARG A 112 -11.27 1.64 11.69
CA ARG A 112 -12.23 1.74 12.80
C ARG A 112 -11.59 1.39 14.13
N MET A 113 -12.17 1.93 15.20
CA MET A 113 -11.76 1.62 16.57
C MET A 113 -12.57 0.44 17.08
N ILE A 114 -11.93 -0.49 17.79
CA ILE A 114 -12.61 -1.61 18.45
C ILE A 114 -13.10 -1.12 19.82
N VAL A 115 -14.42 -1.08 20.01
CA VAL A 115 -15.02 -0.81 21.31
C VAL A 115 -15.34 -2.15 21.98
N VAL A 116 -14.49 -2.58 22.92
CA VAL A 116 -14.73 -3.81 23.68
C VAL A 116 -15.68 -3.48 24.84
N THR A 117 -16.95 -3.87 24.73
CA THR A 117 -17.97 -3.62 25.77
C THR A 117 -17.91 -4.62 26.94
N ALA A 118 -17.23 -5.74 26.78
CA ALA A 118 -16.93 -6.69 27.85
C ALA A 118 -15.54 -7.30 27.61
N ALA A 119 -14.62 -7.11 28.57
CA ALA A 119 -13.28 -7.67 28.49
C ALA A 119 -13.36 -9.20 28.49
N ARG A 120 -13.23 -9.82 27.31
CA ARG A 120 -13.03 -11.27 27.21
C ARG A 120 -11.57 -11.55 27.56
N PRO A 121 -11.26 -12.24 28.67
CA PRO A 121 -9.88 -12.58 28.99
C PRO A 121 -9.28 -13.45 27.85
N GLY A 122 -8.11 -13.05 27.35
CA GLY A 122 -7.34 -13.84 26.38
C GLY A 122 -7.40 -13.40 24.91
N ARG A 123 -8.17 -12.37 24.52
CA ARG A 123 -8.10 -11.80 23.16
C ARG A 123 -7.57 -10.37 23.17
N ASN A 124 -6.26 -10.24 22.89
CA ASN A 124 -5.62 -8.95 22.61
C ASN A 124 -6.03 -8.47 21.21
N SER A 125 -7.27 -8.03 21.08
CA SER A 125 -7.87 -7.64 19.80
C SER A 125 -7.26 -6.35 19.22
N GLY A 126 -6.38 -5.67 19.95
CA GLY A 126 -5.88 -4.34 19.58
C GLY A 126 -6.94 -3.25 19.85
N GLY A 127 -6.57 -1.99 19.64
CA GLY A 127 -7.48 -0.86 19.72
C GLY A 127 -8.14 -0.51 18.39
N TYR A 128 -7.56 -0.96 17.28
CA TYR A 128 -7.97 -0.58 15.94
C TYR A 128 -8.00 -1.77 14.97
N GLU A 129 -8.91 -1.68 14.01
CA GLU A 129 -8.99 -2.56 12.84
C GLU A 129 -8.88 -1.72 11.57
N ILE A 130 -8.24 -2.32 10.57
CA ILE A 130 -8.08 -1.74 9.24
C ILE A 130 -8.61 -2.70 8.18
N ARG A 131 -9.11 -2.13 7.10
CA ARG A 131 -9.63 -2.86 5.94
C ARG A 131 -9.28 -2.11 4.66
N ARG A 132 -9.10 -2.82 3.55
CA ARG A 132 -9.05 -2.20 2.22
C ARG A 132 -10.43 -1.77 1.75
N LYS A 133 -10.55 -0.54 1.25
CA LYS A 133 -11.85 -0.07 0.71
C LYS A 133 -12.34 -0.89 -0.47
N ASP A 134 -11.43 -1.45 -1.26
CA ASP A 134 -11.76 -2.33 -2.41
C ASP A 134 -11.90 -3.81 -2.02
N TRP A 135 -12.15 -4.13 -0.74
CA TRP A 135 -12.14 -5.52 -0.23
C TRP A 135 -13.02 -6.48 -1.04
N GLU A 136 -14.25 -6.08 -1.38
CA GLU A 136 -15.16 -6.92 -2.19
C GLU A 136 -14.53 -7.29 -3.53
N ALA A 137 -13.98 -6.29 -4.23
CA ALA A 137 -13.32 -6.50 -5.51
C ALA A 137 -12.04 -7.35 -5.38
N VAL A 138 -11.32 -7.26 -4.25
CA VAL A 138 -10.17 -8.12 -3.94
C VAL A 138 -10.60 -9.57 -3.75
N VAL A 139 -11.67 -9.79 -3.00
CA VAL A 139 -12.21 -11.14 -2.73
C VAL A 139 -12.64 -11.81 -4.03
N ASP A 140 -13.33 -11.09 -4.92
CA ASP A 140 -13.71 -11.59 -6.24
C ASP A 140 -12.48 -12.01 -7.06
N ARG A 141 -11.43 -11.18 -7.03
CA ARG A 141 -10.16 -11.46 -7.72
C ARG A 141 -9.36 -12.59 -7.10
N PHE A 142 -9.54 -12.97 -5.83
CA PHE A 142 -8.75 -14.04 -5.22
C PHE A 142 -8.90 -15.38 -5.93
N SER A 143 -10.07 -15.65 -6.51
CA SER A 143 -10.29 -16.84 -7.34
C SER A 143 -9.38 -16.91 -8.57
N SER A 144 -8.95 -15.74 -9.07
CA SER A 144 -8.06 -15.61 -10.23
C SER A 144 -6.57 -15.66 -9.88
N PHE A 145 -6.21 -15.49 -8.60
CA PHE A 145 -4.84 -15.53 -8.15
C PHE A 145 -4.38 -16.98 -7.98
N ASP A 146 -3.83 -17.56 -9.05
CA ASP A 146 -3.16 -18.84 -9.00
C ASP A 146 -1.63 -18.69 -8.95
N ARG A 147 -0.92 -19.81 -8.77
CA ARG A 147 0.54 -19.81 -8.76
C ARG A 147 1.12 -19.28 -10.06
N LYS A 148 0.46 -19.56 -11.19
CA LYS A 148 0.92 -19.17 -12.53
C LYS A 148 0.84 -17.65 -12.72
N TYR A 149 -0.23 -17.03 -12.23
CA TYR A 149 -0.41 -15.59 -12.18
C TYR A 149 0.77 -14.95 -11.47
N TRP A 150 1.09 -15.37 -10.24
CA TRP A 150 2.22 -14.76 -9.52
C TRP A 150 3.58 -15.03 -10.16
N GLN A 151 3.78 -16.20 -10.77
CA GLN A 151 5.01 -16.52 -11.51
C GLN A 151 5.25 -15.60 -12.71
N LEU A 152 4.19 -15.23 -13.45
CA LEU A 152 4.30 -14.32 -14.60
C LEU A 152 4.72 -12.90 -14.19
N GLN A 153 4.45 -12.50 -12.96
CA GLN A 153 4.84 -11.20 -12.39
C GLN A 153 6.18 -11.25 -11.65
N THR A 154 6.78 -12.43 -11.52
CA THR A 154 8.05 -12.60 -10.78
C THR A 154 9.24 -12.35 -11.70
N ILE A 155 10.08 -11.38 -11.34
CA ILE A 155 11.33 -11.09 -12.04
C ILE A 155 12.49 -11.66 -11.24
N TYR A 156 13.31 -12.50 -11.85
CA TYR A 156 14.55 -12.99 -11.24
C TYR A 156 15.65 -11.94 -11.39
N ILE A 157 16.10 -11.40 -10.27
CA ILE A 157 17.23 -10.47 -10.22
C ILE A 157 18.46 -11.24 -9.74
N GLN A 158 19.40 -11.46 -10.65
CA GLN A 158 20.70 -11.99 -10.29
C GLN A 158 21.64 -10.83 -9.97
N THR A 159 21.98 -10.64 -8.71
CA THR A 159 23.04 -9.71 -8.32
C THR A 159 24.39 -10.32 -8.67
N ARG A 160 25.07 -9.78 -9.69
CA ARG A 160 26.49 -10.06 -9.93
C ARG A 160 27.31 -9.00 -9.20
N GLY A 161 27.92 -9.35 -8.06
CA GLY A 161 28.83 -8.44 -7.37
C GLY A 161 29.42 -9.05 -6.11
N GLN A 162 30.75 -8.96 -5.98
CA GLN A 162 31.55 -9.34 -4.81
C GLN A 162 30.91 -8.87 -3.50
N PRO A 163 31.05 -9.63 -2.40
CA PRO A 163 30.49 -9.24 -1.11
C PRO A 163 30.95 -7.83 -0.74
N TRP A 164 29.98 -6.99 -0.37
CA TRP A 164 30.17 -5.63 0.17
C TRP A 164 31.05 -5.57 1.43
N PHE A 165 31.47 -6.73 1.96
CA PHE A 165 32.50 -6.90 2.97
C PHE A 165 33.86 -7.12 2.32
N SER A 166 34.40 -6.12 1.64
CA SER A 166 35.82 -6.10 1.29
C SER A 166 36.35 -4.68 1.41
N GLN A 167 36.54 -4.20 2.65
CA GLN A 167 37.64 -3.30 2.96
C GLN A 167 38.22 -3.59 4.36
N PRO A 168 39.56 -3.47 4.51
CA PRO A 168 40.33 -3.80 5.72
C PRO A 168 40.23 -2.76 6.83
#